data_AF-A0A372DKT6-F1
#
_entry.id   AF-A0A372DKT6-F1
#
_cell.length_a   1.000
_cell.length_b   1.000
_cell.length_c   1.000
_cell.angle_alpha   90.00
_cell.angle_beta   90.00
_cell.angle_gamma   90.00
#
_symmetry.space_group_name_H-M   'P 1'
#
loop_
_entity.id
_entity.type
_entity.pdbx_description
1 polymer ?
#
loop_
_entity_poly.entity_id
_entity_poly.type
_entity_poly.pdbx_seq_one_letter_code
_entity_poly.pdbx_strand_id
1 'polypeptide(L)'
;MLHHPLAQLSVQTGSQMSSQMNSEMNSHNHSPTWIQQQIQRSAPGWLELWFVGLIAGMGMAFGVGVWPAAAQAQDCQDPQDQTTMNRCAYEGWERVDRTLNQTYQRAIVRLSAPQQHQLVSAQQAWIAFRDRHCAFASGEFEGGSMQPLIEWSCKEIVTQERLNDLQAYRRGTTPPAGRLSQPAADAALNRAYQALLQAQSGSQRSRLIAAEEAWIRFRDRACAFEQSLQSTGDRCVIRLSDQRTVALEEALSNR
;
A
#
# COMPACT_ATOMS: atom_id res chain seq x y z
N MET A 1 1.80 -55.55 -22.88
CA MET A 1 2.05 -54.97 -21.54
C MET A 1 3.43 -54.36 -21.56
N LEU A 2 3.57 -53.05 -21.36
CA LEU A 2 4.73 -52.39 -20.76
C LEU A 2 4.29 -50.94 -20.46
N HIS A 3 4.34 -50.58 -19.18
CA HIS A 3 3.79 -49.35 -18.60
C HIS A 3 4.69 -48.14 -18.90
N HIS A 4 4.06 -46.97 -19.17
CA HIS A 4 4.70 -45.66 -19.05
C HIS A 4 4.82 -45.25 -17.57
N PRO A 5 5.97 -44.77 -17.08
CA PRO A 5 6.05 -44.15 -15.76
C PRO A 5 5.54 -42.71 -15.84
N LEU A 6 4.64 -42.37 -14.91
CA LEU A 6 4.14 -41.03 -14.66
C LEU A 6 5.29 -40.11 -14.26
N ALA A 7 5.35 -38.94 -14.89
CA ALA A 7 6.26 -37.86 -14.53
C ALA A 7 6.00 -37.44 -13.07
N GLN A 8 7.03 -37.53 -12.24
CA GLN A 8 7.03 -37.01 -10.88
C GLN A 8 7.05 -35.48 -10.94
N LEU A 9 5.92 -34.85 -10.63
CA LEU A 9 5.88 -33.43 -10.23
C LEU A 9 6.57 -33.34 -8.86
N SER A 10 7.81 -32.85 -8.83
CA SER A 10 8.47 -32.53 -7.57
C SER A 10 7.77 -31.35 -6.91
N VAL A 11 7.29 -31.55 -5.68
CA VAL A 11 6.80 -30.49 -4.81
C VAL A 11 7.99 -29.58 -4.49
N GLN A 12 8.06 -28.40 -5.09
CA GLN A 12 9.03 -27.38 -4.70
C GLN A 12 8.75 -26.96 -3.26
N THR A 13 9.79 -26.90 -2.43
CA THR A 13 9.67 -26.44 -1.05
C THR A 13 9.50 -24.91 -1.01
N GLY A 14 8.83 -24.39 0.02
CA GLY A 14 8.55 -22.95 0.14
C GLY A 14 9.80 -22.05 0.14
N SER A 15 10.95 -22.58 0.58
CA SER A 15 12.25 -21.89 0.51
C SER A 15 12.81 -21.78 -0.91
N GLN A 16 12.51 -22.75 -1.78
CA GLN A 16 12.92 -22.70 -3.18
C GLN A 16 12.09 -21.68 -3.95
N MET A 17 10.80 -21.59 -3.67
CA MET A 17 9.91 -20.64 -4.32
C MET A 17 10.18 -19.19 -3.88
N SER A 18 10.45 -18.95 -2.59
CA SER A 18 10.89 -17.64 -2.12
C SER A 18 12.22 -17.22 -2.74
N SER A 19 13.17 -18.16 -2.92
CA SER A 19 14.43 -17.88 -3.63
C SER A 19 14.26 -17.64 -5.14
N GLN A 20 13.34 -18.37 -5.80
CA GLN A 20 13.08 -18.25 -7.23
C GLN A 20 12.42 -16.91 -7.53
N MET A 21 11.41 -16.51 -6.73
CA MET A 21 10.80 -15.19 -6.78
C MET A 21 11.83 -14.09 -6.52
N ASN A 22 12.72 -14.24 -5.53
CA ASN A 22 13.79 -13.25 -5.26
C ASN A 22 14.78 -13.11 -6.43
N SER A 23 15.07 -14.21 -7.15
CA SER A 23 16.02 -14.20 -8.27
C SER A 23 15.46 -13.50 -9.50
N GLU A 24 14.16 -13.65 -9.78
CA GLU A 24 13.47 -12.94 -10.86
C GLU A 24 13.30 -11.45 -10.53
N MET A 25 13.04 -11.12 -9.25
CA MET A 25 12.84 -9.75 -8.74
C MET A 25 14.09 -8.85 -8.79
N ASN A 26 15.31 -9.41 -8.78
CA ASN A 26 16.55 -8.63 -8.88
C ASN A 26 16.85 -8.10 -10.30
N SER A 27 16.11 -8.56 -11.32
CA SER A 27 16.38 -8.20 -12.72
C SER A 27 15.69 -6.92 -13.21
N HIS A 28 14.74 -6.35 -12.45
CA HIS A 28 13.88 -5.24 -12.88
C HIS A 28 13.89 -4.03 -11.92
N ASN A 29 15.08 -3.65 -11.44
CA ASN A 29 15.24 -2.50 -10.57
C ASN A 29 15.48 -1.20 -11.37
N HIS A 30 14.40 -0.57 -11.84
CA HIS A 30 14.42 0.82 -12.28
C HIS A 30 13.46 1.65 -11.43
N SER A 31 14.03 2.61 -10.70
CA SER A 31 13.35 3.58 -9.84
C SER A 31 12.55 4.59 -10.68
N PRO A 32 11.22 4.73 -10.50
CA PRO A 32 10.47 5.79 -11.17
C PRO A 32 10.50 7.12 -10.40
N THR A 33 10.88 8.19 -11.08
CA THR A 33 11.02 9.58 -10.62
C THR A 33 9.72 10.24 -10.11
N TRP A 34 8.56 9.61 -10.22
CA TRP A 34 7.28 10.13 -9.68
C TRP A 34 7.16 9.98 -8.15
N ILE A 35 7.93 9.06 -7.53
CA ILE A 35 7.92 8.80 -6.08
C ILE A 35 8.39 10.04 -5.28
N GLN A 36 9.20 10.91 -5.89
CA GLN A 36 9.61 12.18 -5.26
C GLN A 36 8.52 13.26 -5.31
N GLN A 37 7.62 13.23 -6.29
CA GLN A 37 6.58 14.26 -6.43
C GLN A 37 5.45 14.11 -5.39
N GLN A 38 5.15 12.91 -4.90
CA GLN A 38 4.14 12.69 -3.84
C GLN A 38 4.61 13.19 -2.45
N ILE A 39 5.92 13.09 -2.16
CA ILE A 39 6.51 13.59 -0.90
C ILE A 39 6.54 15.13 -0.90
N GLN A 40 6.70 15.78 -2.05
CA GLN A 40 6.69 17.25 -2.14
C GLN A 40 5.29 17.86 -2.03
N ARG A 41 4.23 17.19 -2.49
CA ARG A 41 2.84 17.71 -2.36
C ARG A 41 2.29 17.69 -0.95
N SER A 42 2.96 17.02 -0.01
CA SER A 42 2.54 16.84 1.38
C SER A 42 3.39 17.65 2.39
N ALA A 43 4.33 18.47 1.92
CA ALA A 43 5.09 19.39 2.77
C ALA A 43 4.34 20.74 2.91
N PRO A 44 4.05 21.24 4.12
CA PRO A 44 3.60 22.62 4.30
C PRO A 44 4.69 23.58 3.81
N GLY A 45 4.31 24.54 2.97
CA GLY A 45 5.19 25.46 2.23
C GLY A 45 5.96 26.48 3.07
N TRP A 46 6.81 26.02 4.00
CA TRP A 46 7.73 26.87 4.77
C TRP A 46 9.21 26.46 4.65
N LEU A 47 9.53 25.42 3.87
CA LEU A 47 10.92 25.01 3.60
C LEU A 47 11.57 25.74 2.40
N GLU A 48 10.90 26.73 1.80
CA GLU A 48 11.41 27.55 0.66
C GLU A 48 11.88 28.97 1.06
N LEU A 49 12.00 29.30 2.35
CA LEU A 49 12.26 30.69 2.81
C LEU A 49 13.67 30.97 3.35
N TRP A 50 14.69 30.24 2.91
CA TRP A 50 16.11 30.58 3.22
C TRP A 50 16.96 30.96 2.00
N PHE A 51 16.39 30.99 0.79
CA PHE A 51 17.15 31.37 -0.43
C PHE A 51 16.62 32.56 -1.25
N VAL A 52 15.59 33.29 -0.81
CA VAL A 52 15.23 34.58 -1.45
C VAL A 52 15.12 35.68 -0.40
N GLY A 53 16.24 35.99 0.24
CA GLY A 53 16.44 37.31 0.81
C GLY A 53 16.82 38.28 -0.30
N LEU A 54 15.88 39.16 -0.67
CA LEU A 54 15.99 40.37 -1.51
C LEU A 54 15.10 40.36 -2.77
N ILE A 55 13.78 40.60 -2.61
CA ILE A 55 13.07 41.58 -3.46
C ILE A 55 12.06 42.35 -2.57
N ALA A 56 12.14 43.66 -2.71
CA ALA A 56 11.36 44.75 -2.15
C ALA A 56 9.82 44.57 -2.08
N GLY A 57 9.24 45.11 -1.00
CA GLY A 57 8.34 46.28 -1.05
C GLY A 57 6.97 46.20 -1.74
N MET A 58 5.97 46.74 -1.05
CA MET A 58 4.64 47.21 -1.51
C MET A 58 3.48 46.20 -1.62
N GLY A 59 2.71 46.16 -0.52
CA GLY A 59 1.27 46.47 -0.42
C GLY A 59 0.28 46.03 -1.50
N MET A 60 -0.74 45.29 -1.08
CA MET A 60 -2.13 45.50 -1.51
C MET A 60 -3.12 44.88 -0.52
N ALA A 61 -4.10 45.68 -0.08
CA ALA A 61 -5.18 45.29 0.81
C ALA A 61 -6.19 44.42 0.06
N PHE A 62 -6.41 43.19 0.54
CA PHE A 62 -7.46 42.31 0.02
C PHE A 62 -8.72 42.42 0.88
N GLY A 63 -9.82 42.84 0.25
CA GLY A 63 -11.14 42.88 0.84
C GLY A 63 -11.61 41.47 1.24
N VAL A 64 -12.22 41.38 2.42
CA VAL A 64 -12.75 40.14 2.98
C VAL A 64 -14.07 39.82 2.27
N GLY A 65 -14.01 39.03 1.20
CA GLY A 65 -15.19 38.36 0.65
C GLY A 65 -15.58 37.21 1.57
N VAL A 66 -16.80 37.22 2.10
CA VAL A 66 -17.36 36.08 2.83
C VAL A 66 -17.84 35.07 1.80
N TRP A 67 -17.10 33.97 1.62
CA TRP A 67 -17.51 32.84 0.80
C TRP A 67 -18.36 31.91 1.68
N PRO A 68 -19.56 31.48 1.23
CA PRO A 68 -20.33 30.51 1.99
C PRO A 68 -19.62 29.15 1.89
N ALA A 69 -19.09 28.67 3.01
CA ALA A 69 -18.56 27.32 3.15
C ALA A 69 -19.56 26.47 3.93
N ALA A 70 -20.45 25.76 3.24
CA ALA A 70 -21.09 24.52 3.71
C ALA A 70 -22.24 24.10 2.77
N ALA A 71 -21.93 23.27 1.77
CA ALA A 71 -22.96 22.44 1.11
C ALA A 71 -22.44 21.05 0.69
N GLN A 72 -21.17 20.71 0.91
CA GLN A 72 -20.56 19.50 0.32
C GLN A 72 -20.77 18.22 1.15
N ALA A 73 -21.20 18.31 2.41
CA ALA A 73 -21.29 17.14 3.29
C ALA A 73 -22.52 16.24 3.03
N GLN A 74 -23.60 16.78 2.45
CA GLN A 74 -24.85 16.03 2.21
C GLN A 74 -24.71 15.08 1.01
N ASP A 75 -23.94 15.47 -0.02
CA ASP A 75 -23.82 14.77 -1.30
C ASP A 75 -23.21 13.36 -1.19
N CYS A 76 -22.41 13.09 -0.14
CA CYS A 76 -21.74 11.80 0.04
C CYS A 76 -22.48 10.83 0.98
N GLN A 77 -23.60 11.25 1.58
CA GLN A 77 -24.43 10.34 2.39
C GLN A 77 -25.27 9.40 1.51
N ASP A 78 -25.72 9.88 0.35
CA ASP A 78 -26.53 9.12 -0.60
C ASP A 78 -26.23 9.54 -2.05
N PRO A 79 -25.02 9.23 -2.57
CA PRO A 79 -24.60 9.67 -3.89
C PRO A 79 -25.42 8.99 -4.99
N GLN A 80 -26.17 9.77 -5.78
CA GLN A 80 -27.11 9.26 -6.79
C GLN A 80 -26.51 9.06 -8.19
N ASP A 81 -25.29 9.55 -8.43
CA ASP A 81 -24.62 9.47 -9.72
C ASP A 81 -23.15 9.07 -9.58
N GLN A 82 -22.59 8.44 -10.62
CA GLN A 82 -21.24 7.89 -10.59
C GLN A 82 -20.15 8.97 -10.40
N THR A 83 -20.38 10.20 -10.87
CA THR A 83 -19.42 11.31 -10.68
C THR A 83 -19.34 11.67 -9.21
N THR A 84 -20.50 11.79 -8.56
CA THR A 84 -20.59 12.03 -7.12
C THR A 84 -20.02 10.86 -6.33
N MET A 85 -20.32 9.61 -6.68
CA MET A 85 -19.71 8.42 -6.05
C MET A 85 -18.18 8.44 -6.14
N ASN A 86 -17.62 8.71 -7.32
CA ASN A 86 -16.18 8.78 -7.56
C ASN A 86 -15.53 9.88 -6.71
N ARG A 87 -16.16 11.07 -6.65
CA ARG A 87 -15.72 12.19 -5.81
C ARG A 87 -15.73 11.80 -4.32
N CYS A 88 -16.82 11.21 -3.85
CA CYS A 88 -16.95 10.83 -2.45
C CYS A 88 -15.94 9.76 -2.02
N ALA A 89 -15.65 8.80 -2.89
CA ALA A 89 -14.60 7.80 -2.66
C ALA A 89 -13.21 8.44 -2.57
N TYR A 90 -12.90 9.39 -3.46
CA TYR A 90 -11.66 10.17 -3.39
C TYR A 90 -11.57 10.95 -2.06
N GLU A 91 -12.63 11.66 -1.67
CA GLU A 91 -12.65 12.43 -0.41
C GLU A 91 -12.53 11.52 0.82
N GLY A 92 -13.10 10.31 0.77
CA GLY A 92 -12.93 9.25 1.77
C GLY A 92 -11.46 8.88 1.95
N TRP A 93 -10.82 8.45 0.86
CA TRP A 93 -9.39 8.16 0.84
C TRP A 93 -8.55 9.33 1.34
N GLU A 94 -8.83 10.56 0.88
CA GLU A 94 -8.05 11.75 1.24
C GLU A 94 -8.13 12.06 2.75
N ARG A 95 -9.28 11.84 3.40
CA ARG A 95 -9.41 11.96 4.86
C ARG A 95 -8.53 10.97 5.61
N VAL A 96 -8.53 9.71 5.18
CA VAL A 96 -7.72 8.66 5.80
C VAL A 96 -6.23 8.90 5.54
N ASP A 97 -5.85 9.32 4.33
CA ASP A 97 -4.46 9.61 3.96
C ASP A 97 -3.87 10.79 4.75
N ARG A 98 -4.66 11.86 4.96
CA ARG A 98 -4.26 12.95 5.88
C ARG A 98 -3.98 12.43 7.29
N THR A 99 -4.85 11.55 7.80
CA THR A 99 -4.70 10.97 9.15
C THR A 99 -3.47 10.05 9.22
N LEU A 100 -3.21 9.29 8.16
CA LEU A 100 -2.02 8.47 8.00
C LEU A 100 -0.74 9.33 8.04
N ASN A 101 -0.69 10.41 7.26
CA ASN A 101 0.48 11.29 7.21
C ASN A 101 0.75 11.95 8.57
N GLN A 102 -0.28 12.46 9.25
CA GLN A 102 -0.13 13.00 10.60
C GLN A 102 0.37 11.95 11.60
N THR A 103 -0.13 10.70 11.51
CA THR A 103 0.29 9.61 12.39
C THR A 103 1.72 9.19 12.11
N TYR A 104 2.12 9.12 10.83
CA TYR A 104 3.49 8.86 10.41
C TYR A 104 4.46 9.90 10.99
N GLN A 105 4.16 11.20 10.87
CA GLN A 105 4.99 12.26 11.42
C GLN A 105 5.15 12.14 12.94
N ARG A 106 4.08 11.78 13.66
CA ARG A 106 4.14 11.54 15.12
C ARG A 106 4.91 10.27 15.50
N ALA A 107 4.90 9.26 14.64
CA ALA A 107 5.63 8.02 14.87
C ALA A 107 7.14 8.22 14.64
N ILE A 108 7.52 8.83 13.50
CA ILE A 108 8.91 8.89 13.06
C ILE A 108 9.80 9.75 13.96
N VAL A 109 9.27 10.84 14.55
CA VAL A 109 10.04 11.72 15.44
C VAL A 109 10.48 11.05 16.75
N ARG A 110 9.90 9.90 17.09
CA ARG A 110 10.23 9.13 18.30
C ARG A 110 11.32 8.09 18.07
N LEU A 111 11.77 7.94 16.83
CA LEU A 111 12.70 6.89 16.41
C LEU A 111 14.14 7.40 16.38
N SER A 112 15.09 6.50 16.62
CA SER A 112 16.51 6.75 16.32
C SER A 112 16.74 6.90 14.82
N ALA A 113 17.83 7.55 14.40
CA ALA A 113 18.12 7.78 12.98
C ALA A 113 18.09 6.49 12.12
N PRO A 114 18.68 5.34 12.52
CA PRO A 114 18.56 4.10 11.76
C PRO A 114 17.10 3.62 11.60
N GLN A 115 16.33 3.68 12.68
CA GLN A 115 14.90 3.32 12.68
C GLN A 115 14.08 4.25 11.78
N GLN A 116 14.41 5.55 11.74
CA GLN A 116 13.77 6.51 10.84
C GLN A 116 14.01 6.12 9.37
N HIS A 117 15.26 5.80 9.00
CA HIS A 117 15.58 5.34 7.64
C HIS A 117 14.81 4.08 7.26
N GLN A 118 14.70 3.12 8.17
CA GLN A 118 13.94 1.89 7.94
C GLN A 118 12.43 2.16 7.79
N LEU A 119 11.85 3.03 8.64
CA LEU A 119 10.43 3.39 8.53
C LEU A 119 10.14 4.17 7.24
N VAL A 120 11.01 5.10 6.83
CA VAL A 120 10.90 5.81 5.54
C VAL A 120 10.89 4.81 4.39
N SER A 121 11.85 3.88 4.38
CA SER A 121 11.96 2.83 3.37
C SER A 121 10.70 1.95 3.31
N ALA A 122 10.19 1.52 4.47
CA ALA A 122 8.96 0.76 4.57
C ALA A 122 7.75 1.56 4.05
N GLN A 123 7.66 2.86 4.36
CA GLN A 123 6.57 3.72 3.93
C GLN A 123 6.57 3.95 2.42
N GLN A 124 7.74 4.16 1.80
CA GLN A 124 7.87 4.27 0.34
C GLN A 124 7.45 2.97 -0.36
N ALA A 125 7.86 1.83 0.19
CA ALA A 125 7.48 0.53 -0.34
C ALA A 125 5.97 0.26 -0.19
N TRP A 126 5.38 0.69 0.93
CA TRP A 126 3.94 0.62 1.14
C TRP A 126 3.16 1.43 0.09
N ILE A 127 3.59 2.66 -0.22
CA ILE A 127 2.94 3.49 -1.27
C ILE A 127 2.97 2.75 -2.62
N ALA A 128 4.14 2.21 -2.97
CA ALA A 128 4.32 1.45 -4.21
C ALA A 128 3.44 0.19 -4.27
N PHE A 129 3.23 -0.47 -3.12
CA PHE A 129 2.29 -1.59 -2.98
C PHE A 129 0.84 -1.13 -3.12
N ARG A 130 0.40 -0.15 -2.33
CA ARG A 130 -0.96 0.42 -2.37
C ARG A 130 -1.37 0.74 -3.80
N ASP A 131 -0.54 1.49 -4.52
CA ASP A 131 -0.88 1.96 -5.85
C ASP A 131 -0.99 0.80 -6.87
N ARG A 132 -0.12 -0.21 -6.78
CA ARG A 132 -0.19 -1.39 -7.66
C ARG A 132 -1.33 -2.34 -7.29
N HIS A 133 -1.57 -2.52 -6.00
CA HIS A 133 -2.68 -3.32 -5.51
C HIS A 133 -4.02 -2.72 -5.94
N CYS A 134 -4.18 -1.41 -5.80
CA CYS A 134 -5.40 -0.74 -6.22
C CYS A 134 -5.55 -0.63 -7.73
N ALA A 135 -4.44 -0.52 -8.48
CA ALA A 135 -4.49 -0.65 -9.94
C ALA A 135 -4.91 -2.07 -10.38
N PHE A 136 -4.51 -3.12 -9.67
CA PHE A 136 -5.04 -4.47 -9.88
C PHE A 136 -6.54 -4.51 -9.55
N ALA A 137 -6.95 -4.06 -8.37
CA ALA A 137 -8.36 -4.10 -7.94
C ALA A 137 -9.31 -3.35 -8.90
N SER A 138 -8.92 -2.17 -9.39
CA SER A 138 -9.73 -1.41 -10.35
C SER A 138 -9.53 -1.84 -11.81
N GLY A 139 -8.56 -2.72 -12.09
CA GLY A 139 -8.12 -3.04 -13.45
C GLY A 139 -9.17 -3.76 -14.30
N GLU A 140 -10.14 -4.43 -13.69
CA GLU A 140 -11.27 -5.06 -14.40
C GLU A 140 -12.27 -4.03 -14.95
N PHE A 141 -12.23 -2.80 -14.43
CA PHE A 141 -13.11 -1.70 -14.81
C PHE A 141 -12.41 -0.67 -15.70
N GLU A 142 -11.20 -0.98 -16.20
CA GLU A 142 -10.35 -0.05 -16.92
C GLU A 142 -11.07 0.70 -18.04
N GLY A 143 -10.98 2.03 -18.02
CA GLY A 143 -11.65 2.93 -18.98
C GLY A 143 -13.15 3.16 -18.71
N GLY A 144 -13.74 2.43 -17.77
CA GLY A 144 -15.13 2.58 -17.35
C GLY A 144 -15.33 3.61 -16.23
N SER A 145 -16.57 4.05 -16.06
CA SER A 145 -16.94 5.05 -15.05
C SER A 145 -16.84 4.55 -13.60
N MET A 146 -16.84 3.23 -13.39
CA MET A 146 -16.65 2.58 -12.09
C MET A 146 -15.18 2.48 -11.66
N GLN A 147 -14.21 2.56 -12.59
CA GLN A 147 -12.79 2.41 -12.26
C GLN A 147 -12.35 3.33 -11.11
N PRO A 148 -12.65 4.65 -11.13
CA PRO A 148 -12.19 5.54 -10.06
C PRO A 148 -12.81 5.20 -8.71
N LEU A 149 -14.09 4.81 -8.67
CA LEU A 149 -14.75 4.38 -7.43
C LEU A 149 -14.01 3.21 -6.78
N ILE A 150 -13.69 2.17 -7.57
CA ILE A 150 -12.98 0.99 -7.07
C ILE A 150 -11.55 1.35 -6.66
N GLU A 151 -10.85 2.14 -7.46
CA GLU A 151 -9.46 2.54 -7.15
C GLU A 151 -9.37 3.35 -5.85
N TRP A 152 -10.23 4.35 -5.67
CA TRP A 152 -10.21 5.19 -4.47
C TRP A 152 -10.69 4.44 -3.22
N SER A 153 -11.72 3.59 -3.35
CA SER A 153 -12.20 2.76 -2.24
C SER A 153 -11.12 1.76 -1.79
N CYS A 154 -10.41 1.15 -2.74
CA CYS A 154 -9.24 0.31 -2.41
C CYS A 154 -8.17 1.10 -1.68
N LYS A 155 -7.82 2.29 -2.18
CA LYS A 155 -6.79 3.14 -1.54
C LYS A 155 -7.21 3.53 -0.13
N GLU A 156 -8.48 3.81 0.13
CA GLU A 156 -9.00 4.08 1.47
C GLU A 156 -8.78 2.89 2.41
N ILE A 157 -9.20 1.69 2.02
CA ILE A 157 -9.08 0.45 2.81
C ILE A 157 -7.61 0.17 3.16
N VAL A 158 -6.72 0.14 2.16
CA VAL A 158 -5.28 -0.15 2.36
C VAL A 158 -4.59 0.93 3.19
N THR A 159 -5.05 2.19 3.09
CA THR A 159 -4.55 3.30 3.92
C THR A 159 -5.02 3.17 5.36
N GLN A 160 -6.24 2.71 5.59
CA GLN A 160 -6.77 2.45 6.93
C GLN A 160 -6.02 1.30 7.63
N GLU A 161 -5.68 0.23 6.91
CA GLU A 161 -4.83 -0.84 7.41
C GLU A 161 -3.45 -0.31 7.83
N ARG A 162 -2.81 0.47 6.96
CA ARG A 162 -1.50 1.05 7.25
C ARG A 162 -1.53 2.04 8.41
N LEU A 163 -2.61 2.79 8.55
CA LEU A 163 -2.82 3.68 9.68
C LEU A 163 -2.79 2.91 11.00
N ASN A 164 -3.35 1.69 11.06
CA ASN A 164 -3.32 0.86 12.26
C ASN A 164 -1.88 0.46 12.64
N ASP A 165 -1.04 0.11 11.66
CA ASP A 165 0.39 -0.16 11.88
C ASP A 165 1.11 1.06 12.45
N LEU A 166 0.94 2.22 11.81
CA LEU A 166 1.59 3.47 12.23
C LEU A 166 1.13 3.91 13.62
N GLN A 167 -0.13 3.65 13.99
CA GLN A 167 -0.61 3.90 15.34
C GLN A 167 0.07 3.01 16.38
N ALA A 168 0.37 1.74 16.06
CA ALA A 168 1.15 0.88 16.94
C ALA A 168 2.57 1.43 17.10
N TYR A 169 3.24 1.79 16.00
CA TYR A 169 4.59 2.36 16.05
C TYR A 169 4.64 3.67 16.84
N ARG A 170 3.62 4.52 16.70
CA ARG A 170 3.48 5.76 17.49
C ARG A 170 3.43 5.48 18.99
N ARG A 171 2.89 4.33 19.41
CA ARG A 171 2.85 3.87 20.81
C ARG A 171 4.15 3.15 21.23
N GLY A 172 5.12 3.00 20.34
CA GLY A 172 6.36 2.25 20.58
C GLY A 172 6.16 0.73 20.56
N THR A 173 5.05 0.25 19.99
CA THR A 173 4.71 -1.18 19.89
C THR A 173 4.66 -1.64 18.45
N THR A 174 4.75 -2.94 18.21
CA THR A 174 4.42 -3.53 16.90
C THR A 174 2.96 -3.99 16.89
N PRO A 175 2.30 -4.09 15.73
CA PRO A 175 0.99 -4.74 15.64
C PRO A 175 1.06 -6.21 16.13
N PRO A 176 -0.07 -6.79 16.57
CA PRO A 176 -0.11 -8.17 17.06
C PRO A 176 0.35 -9.17 15.99
N ALA A 177 0.86 -10.33 16.40
CA ALA A 177 1.28 -11.36 15.45
C ALA A 177 0.06 -12.03 14.78
N GLY A 178 0.28 -12.59 13.59
CA GLY A 178 -0.69 -13.50 12.96
C GLY A 178 -0.83 -14.80 13.76
N ARG A 179 -1.91 -15.54 13.50
CA ARG A 179 -2.27 -16.75 14.27
C ARG A 179 -1.52 -18.02 13.84
N LEU A 180 -0.96 -18.01 12.64
CA LEU A 180 -0.35 -19.19 12.00
C LEU A 180 1.14 -19.34 12.36
N SER A 181 1.68 -20.55 12.14
CA SER A 181 3.14 -20.72 12.04
C SER A 181 3.65 -20.17 10.71
N GLN A 182 4.93 -19.79 10.63
CA GLN A 182 5.51 -19.25 9.40
C GLN A 182 5.35 -20.19 8.19
N PRO A 183 5.66 -21.51 8.27
CA PRO A 183 5.45 -22.41 7.12
C PRO A 183 3.98 -22.50 6.68
N ALA A 184 3.03 -22.42 7.63
CA ALA A 184 1.61 -22.44 7.31
C ALA A 184 1.15 -21.13 6.64
N ALA A 185 1.63 -19.98 7.12
CA ALA A 185 1.36 -18.67 6.52
C ALA A 185 1.90 -18.59 5.09
N ASP A 186 3.12 -19.07 4.85
CA ASP A 186 3.73 -19.09 3.51
C ASP A 186 2.98 -20.01 2.56
N ALA A 187 2.58 -21.20 3.02
CA ALA A 187 1.82 -22.15 2.21
C ALA A 187 0.42 -21.65 1.86
N ALA A 188 -0.25 -20.96 2.79
CA ALA A 188 -1.57 -20.37 2.56
C ALA A 188 -1.49 -19.22 1.54
N LEU A 189 -0.54 -18.31 1.72
CA LEU A 189 -0.30 -17.19 0.81
C LEU A 189 -0.02 -17.66 -0.62
N ASN A 190 0.89 -18.63 -0.79
CA ASN A 190 1.21 -19.13 -2.12
C ASN A 190 -0.02 -19.80 -2.77
N ARG A 191 -0.82 -20.55 -2.00
CA ARG A 191 -2.03 -21.19 -2.53
C ARG A 191 -3.01 -20.15 -3.06
N ALA A 192 -3.30 -19.11 -2.28
CA ALA A 192 -4.20 -18.03 -2.67
C ALA A 192 -3.68 -17.30 -3.91
N TYR A 193 -2.37 -16.97 -3.93
CA TYR A 193 -1.74 -16.33 -5.08
C TYR A 193 -1.85 -17.18 -6.35
N GLN A 194 -1.50 -18.46 -6.30
CA GLN A 194 -1.54 -19.33 -7.48
C GLN A 194 -2.97 -19.51 -8.01
N ALA A 195 -3.96 -19.66 -7.12
CA ALA A 195 -5.36 -19.74 -7.50
C ALA A 195 -5.85 -18.45 -8.18
N LEU A 196 -5.53 -17.30 -7.58
CA LEU A 196 -5.88 -15.99 -8.15
C LEU A 196 -5.22 -15.80 -9.52
N LEU A 197 -3.92 -16.07 -9.61
CA LEU A 197 -3.10 -15.95 -10.82
C LEU A 197 -3.62 -16.82 -11.97
N GLN A 198 -4.00 -18.07 -11.71
CA GLN A 198 -4.54 -18.98 -12.74
C GLN A 198 -5.85 -18.48 -13.34
N ALA A 199 -6.66 -17.80 -12.55
CA ALA A 199 -7.92 -17.22 -13.01
C ALA A 199 -7.76 -15.81 -13.61
N GLN A 200 -6.54 -15.28 -13.69
CA GLN A 200 -6.24 -13.99 -14.34
C GLN A 200 -5.59 -14.19 -15.72
N SER A 201 -5.87 -13.27 -16.65
CA SER A 201 -5.29 -13.23 -17.99
C SER A 201 -4.90 -11.81 -18.42
N GLY A 202 -4.12 -11.69 -19.50
CA GLY A 202 -3.77 -10.41 -20.11
C GLY A 202 -3.16 -9.38 -19.15
N SER A 203 -3.59 -8.12 -19.28
CA SER A 203 -3.12 -7.00 -18.45
C SER A 203 -3.40 -7.23 -16.96
N GLN A 204 -4.51 -7.87 -16.61
CA GLN A 204 -4.90 -8.11 -15.23
C GLN A 204 -3.96 -9.09 -14.53
N ARG A 205 -3.48 -10.13 -15.24
CA ARG A 205 -2.43 -11.02 -14.75
C ARG A 205 -1.13 -10.26 -14.45
N SER A 206 -0.70 -9.36 -15.34
CA SER A 206 0.50 -8.55 -15.14
C SER A 206 0.35 -7.58 -13.95
N ARG A 207 -0.83 -6.98 -13.76
CA ARG A 207 -1.10 -6.12 -12.59
C ARG A 207 -1.02 -6.89 -11.27
N LEU A 208 -1.55 -8.12 -11.23
CA LEU A 208 -1.44 -8.98 -10.05
C LEU A 208 0.03 -9.25 -9.69
N ILE A 209 0.84 -9.65 -10.68
CA ILE A 209 2.27 -9.92 -10.48
C ILE A 209 2.97 -8.67 -9.91
N ALA A 210 2.74 -7.51 -10.53
CA ALA A 210 3.32 -6.25 -10.06
C ALA A 210 2.88 -5.89 -8.62
N ALA A 211 1.62 -6.15 -8.28
CA ALA A 211 1.09 -5.93 -6.94
C ALA A 211 1.76 -6.85 -5.90
N GLU A 212 1.92 -8.14 -6.19
CA GLU A 212 2.62 -9.07 -5.29
C GLU A 212 4.10 -8.70 -5.08
N GLU A 213 4.80 -8.35 -6.15
CA GLU A 213 6.20 -7.93 -6.02
C GLU A 213 6.35 -6.71 -5.13
N ALA A 214 5.46 -5.73 -5.27
CA ALA A 214 5.48 -4.55 -4.43
C ALA A 214 5.08 -4.85 -2.99
N TRP A 215 4.13 -5.78 -2.79
CA TRP A 215 3.75 -6.26 -1.47
C TRP A 215 4.93 -6.93 -0.75
N ILE A 216 5.67 -7.83 -1.41
CA ILE A 216 6.86 -8.49 -0.85
C ILE A 216 7.89 -7.44 -0.42
N ARG A 217 8.17 -6.47 -1.30
CA ARG A 217 9.09 -5.37 -0.98
C ARG A 217 8.62 -4.53 0.21
N PHE A 218 7.32 -4.31 0.35
CA PHE A 218 6.75 -3.64 1.52
C PHE A 218 6.92 -4.48 2.78
N ARG A 219 6.51 -5.76 2.74
CA ARG A 219 6.62 -6.71 3.84
C ARG A 219 8.04 -6.76 4.39
N ASP A 220 9.02 -6.97 3.53
CA ASP A 220 10.41 -7.15 3.96
C ASP A 220 10.96 -5.88 4.64
N ARG A 221 10.67 -4.70 4.09
CA ARG A 221 11.08 -3.41 4.70
C ARG A 221 10.33 -3.10 5.98
N ALA A 222 9.04 -3.39 6.04
CA ALA A 222 8.24 -3.21 7.25
C ALA A 222 8.71 -4.15 8.36
N CYS A 223 9.01 -5.40 8.06
CA CYS A 223 9.49 -6.36 9.05
C CYS A 223 10.92 -6.08 9.51
N ALA A 224 11.80 -5.59 8.62
CA ALA A 224 13.11 -5.09 9.03
C ALA A 224 13.00 -3.90 10.00
N PHE A 225 12.04 -2.99 9.76
CA PHE A 225 11.73 -1.90 10.69
C PHE A 225 11.16 -2.44 12.02
N GLU A 226 10.18 -3.33 12.01
CA GLU A 226 9.59 -3.86 13.25
C GLU A 226 10.61 -4.61 14.11
N GLN A 227 11.50 -5.37 13.48
CA GLN A 227 12.61 -6.04 14.17
C GLN A 227 13.56 -5.06 14.86
N SER A 228 13.69 -3.84 14.33
CA SER A 228 14.49 -2.77 14.95
C SER A 228 13.81 -2.11 16.14
N LEU A 229 12.47 -2.22 16.27
CA LEU A 229 11.71 -1.69 17.40
C LEU A 229 11.74 -2.66 18.57
N GLN A 230 11.49 -3.94 18.29
CA GLN A 230 11.41 -5.02 19.26
C GLN A 230 11.90 -6.30 18.60
N SER A 231 12.48 -7.24 19.36
CA SER A 231 12.82 -8.57 18.83
C SER A 231 11.52 -9.34 18.52
N THR A 232 11.00 -9.14 17.31
CA THR A 232 9.71 -9.71 16.88
C THR A 232 9.86 -11.14 16.34
N GLY A 233 11.06 -11.60 16.01
CA GLY A 233 11.23 -12.80 15.17
C GLY A 233 10.38 -12.71 13.90
N ASP A 234 9.82 -13.84 13.48
CA ASP A 234 8.99 -13.92 12.26
C ASP A 234 7.55 -13.41 12.42
N ARG A 235 7.19 -12.82 13.58
CA ARG A 235 5.82 -12.36 13.89
C ARG A 235 5.26 -11.36 12.87
N CYS A 236 6.10 -10.46 12.37
CA CYS A 236 5.71 -9.49 11.34
C CYS A 236 5.40 -10.18 10.01
N VAL A 237 6.29 -11.08 9.57
CA VAL A 237 6.13 -11.81 8.30
C VAL A 237 4.85 -12.64 8.34
N ILE A 238 4.61 -13.37 9.44
CA ILE A 238 3.40 -14.17 9.63
C ILE A 238 2.13 -13.30 9.53
N ARG A 239 2.08 -12.17 10.26
CA ARG A 239 0.91 -11.28 10.21
C ARG A 239 0.66 -10.76 8.81
N LEU A 240 1.69 -10.21 8.15
CA LEU A 240 1.52 -9.60 6.85
C LEU A 240 1.13 -10.65 5.79
N SER A 241 1.69 -11.86 5.86
CA SER A 241 1.30 -12.97 5.00
C SER A 241 -0.15 -13.42 5.22
N ASP A 242 -0.63 -13.46 6.47
CA ASP A 242 -2.02 -13.76 6.81
C ASP A 242 -2.98 -12.71 6.22
N GLN A 243 -2.69 -11.42 6.44
CA GLN A 243 -3.45 -10.31 5.85
C GLN A 243 -3.47 -10.37 4.33
N ARG A 244 -2.33 -10.66 3.70
CA ARG A 244 -2.27 -10.77 2.24
C ARG A 244 -3.07 -11.95 1.72
N THR A 245 -3.03 -13.09 2.42
CA THR A 245 -3.80 -14.28 2.06
C THR A 245 -5.29 -13.94 2.00
N VAL A 246 -5.83 -13.29 3.04
CA VAL A 246 -7.24 -12.87 3.09
C VAL A 246 -7.58 -11.95 1.91
N ALA A 247 -6.74 -10.93 1.63
CA ALA A 247 -6.99 -10.02 0.53
C ALA A 247 -6.99 -10.70 -0.86
N LEU A 248 -6.16 -11.74 -1.05
CA LEU A 248 -6.14 -12.51 -2.30
C LEU A 248 -7.35 -13.45 -2.42
N GLU A 249 -7.81 -14.01 -1.32
CA GLU A 249 -9.02 -14.84 -1.26
C GLU A 249 -10.29 -14.01 -1.53
N GLU A 250 -10.38 -12.80 -0.98
CA GLU A 250 -11.47 -11.85 -1.28
C GLU A 250 -11.47 -11.42 -2.75
N ALA A 251 -10.30 -11.14 -3.32
CA ALA A 251 -10.19 -10.84 -4.75
C ALA A 251 -10.56 -12.05 -5.63
N LEU A 252 -10.33 -13.27 -5.15
CA LEU A 252 -10.76 -14.49 -5.83
C LEU A 252 -12.28 -14.68 -5.75
N SER A 253 -12.93 -14.34 -4.63
CA SER A 253 -14.38 -14.51 -4.44
C SER A 253 -15.24 -13.46 -5.14
N ASN A 254 -14.69 -12.28 -5.41
CA ASN A 254 -15.42 -11.16 -6.01
C ASN A 254 -15.40 -11.12 -7.55
N ARG A 255 -14.86 -12.17 -8.19
CA ARG A 255 -14.89 -12.37 -9.65
C ARG A 255 -16.08 -13.21 -10.07
#